data_AF-A0A1E4JLX8-F1
#
_entry.id   AF-A0A1E4JLX8-F1
#
_cell.length_a   1.000
_cell.length_b   1.000
_cell.length_c   1.000
_cell.angle_alpha   90.00
_cell.angle_beta   90.00
_cell.angle_gamma   90.00
#
_symmetry.space_group_name_H-M   'P 1'
#
loop_
_entity.id
_entity.type
_entity.pdbx_description
1 polymer ?
#
loop_
_entity_poly.entity_id
_entity_poly.type
_entity_poly.pdbx_seq_one_letter_code
_entity_poly.pdbx_strand_id
1 'polypeptide(L)'
;MADIDEFDRYYNGLLYSVMRWDQLTSFWQKVDTAAGWYLYAVGQDVPAKPAAADKVQQFMRELDELLRREHHEDYCAIVYADNLDAPNFIKIYDPNHLGSSCGSSATKSSILPGWLMSRTPPRELEMRGVVTGQRKRWWQSFLASPA
;
A
#
# COMPACT_ATOMS: atom_id res chain seq x y z
N MET A 1 26.21 12.26 -8.58
CA MET A 1 25.12 12.17 -7.60
C MET A 1 24.06 11.30 -8.25
N ALA A 2 23.77 10.12 -7.68
CA ALA A 2 22.74 9.26 -8.24
C ALA A 2 21.42 10.05 -8.24
N ASP A 3 20.81 10.19 -9.40
CA ASP A 3 19.45 10.71 -9.52
C ASP A 3 18.57 9.73 -8.76
N ILE A 4 18.12 10.11 -7.57
CA ILE A 4 17.20 9.28 -6.79
C ILE A 4 15.89 9.40 -7.53
N ASP A 5 15.47 8.29 -8.15
CA ASP A 5 14.17 8.15 -8.81
C ASP A 5 13.08 8.75 -7.91
N GLU A 6 12.15 9.51 -8.48
CA GLU A 6 11.11 10.20 -7.72
C GLU A 6 10.30 9.22 -6.86
N PHE A 7 10.10 7.99 -7.37
CA PHE A 7 9.52 6.90 -6.61
C PHE A 7 10.34 6.57 -5.35
N ASP A 8 11.67 6.50 -5.44
CA ASP A 8 12.55 6.20 -4.32
C ASP A 8 12.53 7.31 -3.26
N ARG A 9 12.27 8.56 -3.66
CA ARG A 9 12.07 9.67 -2.70
C ARG A 9 10.83 9.47 -1.85
N TYR A 10 9.71 9.09 -2.47
CA TYR A 10 8.49 8.78 -1.71
C TYR A 10 8.62 7.48 -0.92
N TYR A 11 9.21 6.44 -1.52
CA TYR A 11 9.36 5.14 -0.89
C TYR A 11 10.29 5.19 0.33
N ASN A 12 11.39 5.92 0.27
CA ASN A 12 12.33 6.03 1.40
C ASN A 12 12.11 7.29 2.27
N GLY A 13 11.12 8.10 1.92
CA GLY A 13 10.80 9.36 2.58
C GLY A 13 10.08 9.19 3.92
N LEU A 14 9.78 10.33 4.54
CA LEU A 14 8.95 10.39 5.73
C LEU A 14 7.51 9.98 5.38
N LEU A 15 6.96 9.03 6.13
CA LEU A 15 5.57 8.62 6.03
C LEU A 15 4.90 8.71 7.39
N TYR A 16 3.62 9.08 7.39
CA TYR A 16 2.77 9.17 8.56
C TYR A 16 1.88 7.94 8.65
N SER A 17 1.79 7.37 9.85
CA SER A 17 0.94 6.21 10.12
C SER A 17 -0.51 6.63 10.26
N VAL A 18 -1.41 5.87 9.64
CA VAL A 18 -2.84 5.87 9.94
C VAL A 18 -3.03 4.96 11.16
N MET A 19 -3.08 5.55 12.35
CA MET A 19 -3.02 4.81 13.61
C MET A 19 -4.32 4.08 13.95
N ARG A 20 -5.48 4.66 13.63
CA ARG A 20 -6.78 4.12 14.06
C ARG A 20 -7.69 3.80 12.89
N TRP A 21 -8.63 2.90 13.13
CA TRP A 21 -9.61 2.45 12.14
C TRP A 21 -10.57 3.55 11.65
N ASP A 22 -10.96 4.48 12.52
CA ASP A 22 -11.77 5.67 12.17
C ASP A 22 -10.95 6.67 11.33
N GLN A 23 -9.66 6.80 11.65
CA GLN A 23 -8.72 7.58 10.87
C GLN A 23 -8.53 7.00 9.47
N LEU A 24 -8.51 5.66 9.33
CA LEU A 24 -8.45 5.00 8.02
C LEU A 24 -9.68 5.33 7.17
N THR A 25 -10.87 5.24 7.75
CA THR A 25 -12.12 5.64 7.06
C THR A 25 -12.05 7.09 6.58
N SER A 26 -11.60 8.00 7.45
CA SER A 26 -11.45 9.41 7.12
C SER A 26 -10.35 9.67 6.09
N PHE A 27 -9.27 8.89 6.12
CA PHE A 27 -8.16 8.99 5.18
C PHE A 27 -8.59 8.60 3.76
N TRP A 28 -9.35 7.51 3.60
CA TRP A 28 -9.84 7.08 2.29
C TRP A 28 -10.71 8.13 1.60
N GLN A 29 -11.48 8.91 2.37
CA GLN A 29 -12.30 10.00 1.83
C GLN A 29 -11.47 11.15 1.25
N LYS A 30 -10.19 11.27 1.63
CA LYS A 30 -9.27 12.31 1.16
C LYS A 30 -8.45 11.88 -0.05
N VAL A 31 -8.47 10.60 -0.41
CA VAL A 31 -7.77 10.10 -1.59
C VAL A 31 -8.56 10.49 -2.84
N ASP A 32 -7.99 11.38 -3.65
CA ASP A 32 -8.51 11.68 -4.99
C ASP A 32 -8.28 10.49 -5.91
N THR A 33 -9.34 9.74 -6.24
CA THR A 33 -9.25 8.54 -7.08
C THR A 33 -8.84 8.82 -8.52
N ALA A 34 -9.00 10.06 -9.00
CA ALA A 34 -8.68 10.45 -10.36
C ALA A 34 -7.24 10.99 -10.52
N ALA A 35 -6.46 11.04 -9.44
CA ALA A 35 -5.11 11.63 -9.42
C ALA A 35 -4.01 10.78 -10.10
N GLY A 36 -4.36 9.79 -10.93
CA GLY A 36 -3.40 8.98 -11.67
C GLY A 36 -2.63 7.99 -10.80
N TRP A 37 -3.33 7.14 -10.05
CA TRP A 37 -2.71 6.15 -9.16
C TRP A 37 -2.24 4.89 -9.87
N TYR A 38 -0.97 4.53 -9.68
CA TYR A 38 -0.44 3.21 -9.91
C TYR A 38 -0.75 2.32 -8.70
N LEU A 39 -1.48 1.23 -8.92
CA LEU A 39 -1.79 0.23 -7.92
C LEU A 39 -0.80 -0.93 -8.07
N TYR A 40 0.03 -1.17 -7.06
CA TYR A 40 1.10 -2.16 -7.14
C TYR A 40 1.02 -3.15 -5.98
N ALA A 41 0.80 -4.43 -6.28
CA ALA A 41 1.00 -5.53 -5.34
C ALA A 41 2.45 -6.01 -5.39
N VAL A 42 3.18 -5.86 -4.28
CA VAL A 42 4.61 -6.18 -4.24
C VAL A 42 4.85 -7.67 -4.48
N GLY A 43 5.77 -7.97 -5.39
CA GLY A 43 6.04 -9.33 -5.88
C GLY A 43 5.11 -9.78 -7.02
N GLN A 44 4.35 -8.87 -7.62
CA GLN A 44 3.67 -9.03 -8.91
C GLN A 44 4.33 -8.10 -9.95
N ASP A 45 3.85 -8.16 -11.20
CA ASP A 45 4.33 -7.25 -12.25
C ASP A 45 4.07 -5.78 -11.89
N VAL A 46 5.06 -4.94 -12.17
CA VAL A 46 4.98 -3.49 -11.94
C VAL A 46 3.96 -2.88 -12.91
N PRO A 47 2.97 -2.09 -12.44
CA PRO A 47 1.98 -1.48 -13.30
C PRO A 47 2.63 -0.47 -14.27
N ALA A 48 2.44 -0.67 -15.57
CA ALA A 48 2.98 0.23 -16.60
C ALA A 48 2.18 1.53 -16.76
N LYS A 49 0.94 1.58 -16.26
CA LYS A 49 0.02 2.72 -16.39
C LYS A 49 -0.76 2.94 -15.10
N PRO A 50 -1.20 4.19 -14.82
CA PRO A 50 -2.16 4.44 -13.76
C PRO A 50 -3.46 3.67 -13.99
N ALA A 51 -4.10 3.28 -12.89
CA ALA A 51 -5.44 2.71 -12.90
C ALA A 51 -6.50 3.79 -13.15
N ALA A 52 -7.64 3.39 -13.72
CA ALA A 52 -8.81 4.26 -13.84
C ALA A 52 -9.43 4.53 -12.45
N ALA A 53 -10.13 5.66 -12.31
CA ALA A 53 -10.61 6.16 -11.02
C ALA A 53 -11.58 5.19 -10.31
N ASP A 54 -12.43 4.53 -11.09
CA ASP A 54 -13.33 3.45 -10.64
C ASP A 54 -12.54 2.27 -10.06
N LYS A 55 -11.45 1.88 -10.73
CA LYS A 55 -10.58 0.79 -10.29
C LYS A 55 -9.80 1.14 -9.02
N VAL A 56 -9.39 2.41 -8.87
CA VAL A 56 -8.80 2.93 -7.63
C VAL A 56 -9.82 2.88 -6.49
N GLN A 57 -11.06 3.32 -6.75
CA GLN A 57 -12.14 3.26 -5.76
C GLN A 57 -12.45 1.83 -5.32
N GLN A 58 -12.52 0.89 -6.28
CA GLN A 58 -12.68 -0.53 -5.99
C GLN A 58 -11.53 -1.06 -5.13
N PHE A 59 -10.28 -0.74 -5.49
CA PHE A 59 -9.10 -1.18 -4.75
C PHE A 59 -9.16 -0.72 -3.30
N MET A 60 -9.42 0.58 -3.05
CA MET A 60 -9.49 1.11 -1.69
C MET A 60 -10.57 0.42 -0.86
N ARG A 61 -11.74 0.17 -1.45
CA ARG A 61 -12.86 -0.48 -0.76
C ARG A 61 -12.56 -1.94 -0.42
N GLU A 62 -12.10 -2.72 -1.40
CA GLU A 62 -11.76 -4.14 -1.18
C GLU A 62 -10.56 -4.31 -0.24
N LEU A 63 -9.60 -3.37 -0.29
CA LEU A 63 -8.46 -3.36 0.62
C LEU A 63 -8.89 -2.97 2.04
N ASP A 64 -9.74 -1.96 2.24
CA ASP A 64 -10.29 -1.63 3.56
C ASP A 64 -10.99 -2.84 4.19
N GLU A 65 -11.84 -3.53 3.44
CA GLU A 65 -12.50 -4.76 3.88
C GLU A 65 -11.51 -5.88 4.21
N LEU A 66 -10.46 -6.07 3.39
CA LEU A 66 -9.40 -7.04 3.66
C LEU A 66 -8.66 -6.69 4.96
N LEU A 67 -8.22 -5.45 5.13
CA LEU A 67 -7.43 -5.03 6.29
C LEU A 67 -8.23 -5.17 7.58
N ARG A 68 -9.50 -4.75 7.60
CA ARG A 68 -10.37 -4.88 8.79
C ARG A 68 -10.67 -6.31 9.16
N ARG A 69 -10.77 -7.20 8.17
CA ARG A 69 -11.06 -8.61 8.40
C ARG A 69 -9.83 -9.37 8.93
N GLU A 70 -8.65 -9.07 8.39
CA GLU A 70 -7.43 -9.86 8.66
C GLU A 70 -6.55 -9.26 9.75
N HIS A 71 -6.66 -7.95 10.04
CA HIS A 71 -5.88 -7.32 11.11
C HIS A 71 -6.65 -7.35 12.43
N HIS A 72 -6.38 -8.38 13.24
CA HIS A 72 -7.07 -8.63 14.51
C HIS A 72 -6.56 -7.75 15.68
N GLU A 73 -6.17 -6.52 15.39
CA GLU A 73 -5.74 -5.52 16.37
C GLU A 73 -6.82 -4.43 16.52
N ASP A 74 -6.87 -3.77 17.68
CA ASP A 74 -7.80 -2.66 17.94
C ASP A 74 -7.36 -1.33 17.27
N TYR A 75 -6.20 -1.33 16.63
CA TYR A 75 -5.64 -0.22 15.87
C TYR A 75 -5.37 -0.60 14.40
N CYS A 76 -5.12 0.39 13.55
CA CYS A 76 -4.76 0.17 12.14
C CYS A 76 -3.23 0.04 12.00
N ALA A 77 -2.48 1.15 12.06
CA ALA A 77 -1.01 1.23 12.03
C ALA A 77 -0.27 0.35 10.99
N ILE A 78 -0.95 -0.03 9.91
CA ILE A 78 -0.42 -0.82 8.78
C ILE A 78 -0.59 -0.08 7.44
N VAL A 79 -1.20 1.11 7.47
CA VAL A 79 -1.30 2.03 6.34
C VAL A 79 -0.51 3.29 6.65
N TYR A 80 0.37 3.67 5.74
CA TYR A 80 1.23 4.85 5.87
C TYR A 80 1.16 5.69 4.60
N ALA A 81 1.18 7.01 4.73
CA ALA A 81 1.20 7.90 3.57
C ALA A 81 2.19 9.06 3.74
N ASP A 82 2.67 9.62 2.63
CA ASP A 82 3.54 10.82 2.63
C ASP A 82 2.82 12.05 3.20
N ASN A 83 1.50 12.12 3.00
CA ASN A 83 0.63 13.17 3.53
C ASN A 83 -0.77 12.59 3.81
N LEU A 84 -1.32 12.83 5.01
CA LEU A 84 -2.64 12.30 5.42
C LEU A 84 -3.83 13.14 4.94
N ASP A 85 -3.58 14.31 4.37
CA ASP A 85 -4.60 15.22 3.85
C ASP A 85 -4.66 15.23 2.32
N ALA A 86 -3.51 15.10 1.65
CA ALA A 86 -3.39 15.04 0.20
C ALA A 86 -2.27 14.06 -0.21
N PRO A 87 -2.50 12.74 -0.09
CA PRO A 87 -1.45 11.73 -0.31
C PRO A 87 -1.04 11.66 -1.78
N ASN A 88 0.27 11.53 -2.03
CA ASN A 88 0.82 11.14 -3.33
C ASN A 88 1.39 9.71 -3.31
N PHE A 89 1.61 9.16 -2.11
CA PHE A 89 2.19 7.85 -1.91
C PHE A 89 1.61 7.17 -0.68
N ILE A 90 1.19 5.92 -0.82
CA ILE A 90 0.57 5.13 0.25
C ILE A 90 1.22 3.75 0.29
N LYS A 91 1.75 3.36 1.46
CA LYS A 91 2.22 2.01 1.77
C LYS A 91 1.17 1.28 2.59
N ILE A 92 0.77 0.10 2.13
CA ILE A 92 -0.10 -0.80 2.87
C ILE A 92 0.65 -2.09 3.18
N TYR A 93 0.76 -2.42 4.46
CA TYR A 93 1.36 -3.66 4.93
C TYR A 93 0.30 -4.76 5.05
N ASP A 94 0.68 -5.98 4.66
CA ASP A 94 -0.16 -7.18 4.74
C ASP A 94 -0.25 -7.64 6.20
N PRO A 95 -1.45 -7.68 6.83
CA PRO A 95 -1.62 -8.14 8.22
C PRO A 95 -1.05 -9.53 8.46
N ASN A 96 -1.06 -10.39 7.44
CA ASN A 96 -0.57 -11.76 7.53
C ASN A 96 0.94 -11.87 7.26
N HIS A 97 1.64 -10.74 7.08
CA HIS A 97 3.08 -10.68 6.82
C HIS A 97 3.76 -9.45 7.47
N LEU A 98 3.37 -9.12 8.71
CA LEU A 98 3.95 -8.01 9.49
C LEU A 98 5.28 -8.33 10.18
N GLY A 99 5.70 -9.61 10.17
CA GLY A 99 6.84 -10.09 10.93
C GLY A 99 6.69 -9.94 12.44
N SER A 100 7.58 -10.56 13.21
CA SER A 100 7.65 -10.34 14.66
C SER A 100 8.39 -9.03 14.97
N SER A 101 7.72 -7.88 14.90
CA SER A 101 8.37 -6.61 15.31
C SER A 101 7.37 -5.58 15.83
N CYS A 102 6.88 -5.84 17.04
CA CYS A 102 6.56 -4.77 18.00
C CYS A 102 7.91 -4.19 18.48
N GLY A 103 8.49 -3.23 17.75
CA GLY A 103 9.80 -2.69 18.10
C GLY A 103 10.16 -1.43 17.32
N SER A 104 10.06 -0.29 17.99
CA SER A 104 10.67 0.97 17.55
C SER A 104 12.19 0.81 17.37
N SER A 105 12.72 1.36 16.28
CA SER A 105 14.10 1.86 16.07
C SER A 105 14.88 1.23 14.91
N ALA A 106 15.29 2.12 13.99
CA ALA A 106 16.50 2.23 13.16
C ALA A 106 17.19 1.03 12.48
N THR A 107 16.79 -0.23 12.72
CA THR A 107 17.44 -1.42 12.14
C THR A 107 16.38 -2.43 11.68
N LYS A 108 15.43 -1.96 10.85
CA LYS A 108 14.39 -2.80 10.23
C LYS A 108 15.03 -3.70 9.17
N SER A 109 15.16 -4.99 9.45
CA SER A 109 15.14 -6.01 8.40
C SER A 109 13.84 -5.79 7.60
N SER A 110 13.99 -5.37 6.35
CA SER A 110 13.03 -4.61 5.56
C SER A 110 11.82 -5.45 5.15
N ILE A 111 10.79 -5.49 6.00
CA ILE A 111 9.48 -6.01 5.60
C ILE A 111 8.96 -5.09 4.52
N LEU A 112 8.78 -5.64 3.33
CA LEU A 112 8.18 -4.91 2.22
C LEU A 112 6.68 -4.72 2.48
N PRO A 113 6.08 -3.61 2.03
CA PRO A 113 4.63 -3.47 2.04
C PRO A 113 4.01 -4.58 1.17
N GLY A 114 2.77 -4.95 1.49
CA GLY A 114 1.99 -5.85 0.64
C GLY A 114 1.57 -5.16 -0.64
N TRP A 115 1.17 -3.88 -0.52
CA TRP A 115 0.68 -3.06 -1.61
C TRP A 115 1.15 -1.61 -1.51
N LEU A 116 1.18 -0.95 -2.67
CA LEU A 116 1.48 0.46 -2.83
C LEU A 116 0.39 1.12 -3.68
N MET A 117 0.04 2.35 -3.31
CA MET A 117 -0.58 3.32 -4.22
C MET A 117 0.42 4.45 -4.43
N SER A 118 0.77 4.74 -5.68
CA SER A 118 1.74 5.78 -6.02
C SER A 118 1.23 6.63 -7.17
N ARG A 119 1.41 7.95 -7.12
CA ARG A 119 1.15 8.84 -8.28
C ARG A 119 2.35 8.91 -9.24
N THR A 120 3.53 8.54 -8.77
CA THR A 120 4.73 8.35 -9.60
C THR A 120 4.81 6.88 -10.06
N PRO A 121 5.24 6.59 -11.31
CA PRO A 121 5.44 5.21 -11.75
C PRO A 121 6.31 4.43 -10.76
N PRO A 122 5.84 3.28 -10.25
CA PRO A 122 6.65 2.47 -9.37
C PRO A 122 7.75 1.75 -10.15
N ARG A 123 8.82 1.38 -9.45
CA ARG A 123 9.80 0.40 -9.91
C ARG A 123 9.65 -0.90 -9.17
N GLU A 124 10.25 -1.96 -9.72
CA GLU A 124 10.23 -3.25 -9.05
C GLU A 124 10.96 -3.18 -7.70
N LEU A 125 10.29 -3.71 -6.68
CA LEU A 125 10.85 -3.90 -5.36
C LEU A 125 11.34 -5.35 -5.25
N GLU A 126 12.65 -5.53 -5.11
CA GLU A 126 13.24 -6.86 -4.95
C GLU A 126 12.73 -7.55 -3.68
N MET A 127 11.79 -8.47 -3.85
CA MET A 127 11.26 -9.27 -2.76
C MET A 127 12.03 -10.58 -2.66
N ARG A 128 12.74 -10.76 -1.54
CA ARG A 128 13.41 -12.01 -1.18
C ARG A 128 12.46 -12.87 -0.33
N GLY A 129 11.50 -13.52 -0.97
CA GLY A 129 10.52 -14.38 -0.27
C GLY A 129 9.34 -14.78 -1.14
N VAL A 130 8.47 -15.65 -0.61
CA VAL A 130 7.27 -16.09 -1.32
C VAL A 130 6.11 -15.14 -1.02
N VAL A 131 5.46 -14.61 -2.05
CA VAL A 131 4.15 -13.94 -1.89
C VAL A 131 3.16 -14.97 -1.39
N THR A 132 2.50 -14.71 -0.26
CA THR A 132 1.51 -15.62 0.33
C THR A 132 0.43 -15.98 -0.69
N GLY A 133 -0.06 -17.23 -0.67
CA GLY A 133 -1.10 -17.65 -1.60
C GLY A 133 -2.38 -16.81 -1.49
N GLN A 134 -2.68 -16.32 -0.28
CA GLN A 134 -3.80 -15.40 -0.04
C GLN A 134 -3.61 -14.06 -0.76
N ARG A 135 -2.44 -13.41 -0.62
CA ARG A 135 -2.14 -12.15 -1.30
C ARG A 135 -2.20 -12.29 -2.82
N LYS A 136 -1.67 -13.39 -3.37
CA LYS A 136 -1.79 -13.70 -4.81
C LYS A 136 -3.25 -13.84 -5.23
N ARG A 137 -4.04 -14.65 -4.52
CA ARG A 137 -5.46 -14.89 -4.87
C ARG A 137 -6.30 -13.62 -4.76
N TRP A 138 -6.10 -12.82 -3.72
CA TRP A 138 -6.80 -11.55 -3.56
C TRP A 138 -6.48 -10.61 -4.73
N TRP A 139 -5.19 -10.47 -5.08
CA TRP A 139 -4.79 -9.61 -6.20
C TRP A 139 -5.37 -10.08 -7.55
N GLN A 140 -5.35 -11.39 -7.82
CA GLN A 140 -5.94 -11.95 -9.04
C GLN A 140 -7.46 -11.76 -9.08
N SER A 141 -8.16 -11.93 -7.95
CA SER A 141 -9.59 -11.67 -7.83
C SER A 141 -9.91 -10.19 -8.07
N PHE A 142 -9.13 -9.29 -7.47
CA PHE A 142 -9.26 -7.85 -7.69
C PHE A 142 -9.08 -7.49 -9.17
N LEU A 143 -8.04 -7.99 -9.83
CA LEU A 143 -7.79 -7.72 -11.25
C LEU A 143 -8.91 -8.27 -12.17
N ALA A 144 -9.46 -9.44 -11.84
CA ALA A 144 -10.53 -10.07 -12.62
C ALA A 144 -11.91 -9.42 -12.40
N SER A 145 -12.10 -8.71 -11.29
CA SER A 145 -13.36 -8.07 -10.97
C SER A 145 -13.54 -6.79 -11.80
N PRO A 146 -14.72 -6.56 -12.42
CA PRO A 146 -15.02 -5.28 -13.03
C PRO A 146 -15.05 -4.18 -11.94
N ALA A 147 -14.72 -2.96 -12.35
CA ALA A 147 -14.77 -1.78 -11.48
C ALA A 147 -16.21 -1.34 -11.18
#